data_AF-A0A6H0S465-F1
#
_entry.id   AF-A0A6H0S465-F1
#
_cell.length_a   1.000
_cell.length_b   1.000
_cell.length_c   1.000
_cell.angle_alpha   90.00
_cell.angle_beta   90.00
_cell.angle_gamma   90.00
#
_symmetry.space_group_name_H-M   'P 1'
#
loop_
_entity.id
_entity.type
_entity.pdbx_description
1 polymer ?
#
loop_
_entity_poly.entity_id
_entity_poly.type
_entity_poly.pdbx_seq_one_letter_code
_entity_poly.pdbx_strand_id
1 'polypeptide(L)'
;MKVLRGIVAAAAVTAGLGGLATTAAPAAGADVVAYLVNVHVRPGYNFPNGDVAIAYGQTVCDRVAAKMPYAQLVDQLKVDFHTSDYYQAGYLINQAVNELCPAQIWQLRESAAGYTA
;
A
#
# COMPACT_ATOMS: atom_id res chain seq x y z
N MET A 1 -31.57 -58.43 -13.86
CA MET A 1 -32.14 -58.47 -15.22
C MET A 1 -33.23 -57.40 -15.34
N LYS A 2 -33.32 -56.80 -16.54
CA LYS A 2 -34.28 -55.75 -16.99
C LYS A 2 -33.95 -54.30 -16.66
N VAL A 3 -33.14 -53.76 -17.56
CA VAL A 3 -33.10 -52.38 -18.06
C VAL A 3 -34.47 -51.98 -18.63
N LEU A 4 -34.96 -50.76 -18.40
CA LEU A 4 -35.45 -49.91 -19.50
C LEU A 4 -35.55 -48.43 -19.10
N ARG A 5 -35.12 -47.60 -20.05
CA ARG A 5 -34.97 -46.14 -20.09
C ARG A 5 -36.33 -45.42 -20.10
N GLY A 6 -36.37 -44.19 -19.56
CA GLY A 6 -37.51 -43.28 -19.65
C GLY A 6 -37.12 -41.80 -19.52
N ILE A 7 -36.74 -41.20 -20.65
CA ILE A 7 -37.11 -39.86 -21.16
C ILE A 7 -37.07 -38.64 -20.20
N VAL A 8 -36.08 -37.78 -20.46
CA VAL A 8 -36.12 -36.30 -20.57
C VAL A 8 -37.06 -35.51 -19.66
N ALA A 9 -36.47 -34.71 -18.76
CA ALA A 9 -36.93 -33.34 -18.49
C ALA A 9 -35.71 -32.45 -18.25
N ALA A 10 -35.36 -31.66 -19.27
CA ALA A 10 -34.40 -30.58 -19.16
C ALA A 10 -34.97 -29.49 -18.22
N ALA A 11 -34.50 -29.45 -16.97
CA ALA A 11 -34.73 -28.32 -16.10
C ALA A 11 -33.65 -27.26 -16.40
N ALA A 12 -33.97 -26.36 -17.33
CA ALA A 12 -33.19 -25.14 -17.56
C ALA A 12 -33.30 -24.26 -16.30
N VAL A 13 -32.26 -24.28 -15.46
CA VAL A 13 -32.04 -23.23 -14.45
C VAL A 13 -31.06 -22.23 -15.05
N THR A 14 -31.57 -21.38 -15.94
CA THR A 14 -30.92 -20.10 -16.28
C THR A 14 -31.31 -19.08 -15.21
N ALA A 15 -30.72 -19.19 -14.02
CA ALA A 15 -30.89 -18.20 -12.97
C ALA A 15 -29.60 -17.37 -12.85
N GLY A 16 -29.62 -16.21 -13.51
CA GLY A 16 -28.88 -15.04 -13.06
C GLY A 16 -27.37 -15.01 -13.30
N LEU A 17 -26.93 -14.92 -14.55
CA LEU A 17 -25.74 -14.11 -14.88
C LEU A 17 -26.14 -12.62 -14.86
N GLY A 18 -26.68 -12.16 -13.72
CA GLY A 18 -26.90 -10.74 -13.47
C GLY A 18 -25.53 -10.11 -13.25
N GLY A 19 -25.08 -9.33 -14.23
CA GLY A 19 -23.76 -8.72 -14.24
C GLY A 19 -23.42 -8.04 -12.92
N LEU A 20 -22.48 -8.62 -12.19
CA LEU A 20 -21.64 -7.87 -11.27
C LEU A 20 -20.81 -6.94 -12.16
N ALA A 21 -21.36 -5.78 -12.49
CA ALA A 21 -20.55 -4.66 -12.95
C ALA A 21 -19.62 -4.33 -11.78
N THR A 22 -18.44 -4.96 -11.76
CA THR A 22 -17.36 -4.60 -10.86
C THR A 22 -16.88 -3.23 -11.32
N THR A 23 -17.52 -2.16 -10.84
CA THR A 23 -16.96 -0.82 -10.97
C THR A 23 -15.64 -0.86 -10.22
N ALA A 24 -14.54 -0.91 -10.97
CA ALA A 24 -13.21 -0.86 -10.39
C ALA A 24 -13.15 0.35 -9.45
N ALA A 25 -12.70 0.13 -8.22
CA ALA A 25 -12.50 1.22 -7.29
C ALA A 25 -11.54 2.24 -7.94
N PRO A 26 -11.77 3.55 -7.75
CA PRO A 26 -10.85 4.57 -8.23
C PRO A 26 -9.44 4.27 -7.72
N ALA A 27 -8.42 4.48 -8.57
CA ALA A 27 -7.05 4.40 -8.12
C ALA A 27 -6.82 5.43 -7.02
N ALA A 28 -6.17 5.04 -5.93
CA ALA A 28 -5.76 5.97 -4.89
C ALA A 28 -4.84 7.03 -5.51
N GLY A 29 -5.21 8.30 -5.35
CA GLY A 29 -4.40 9.45 -5.76
C GLY A 29 -3.47 9.86 -4.63
N ALA A 30 -2.42 10.61 -4.97
CA ALA A 30 -1.56 11.23 -3.96
C ALA A 30 -2.35 12.31 -3.19
N ASP A 31 -2.27 12.28 -1.86
CA ASP A 31 -2.81 13.27 -0.94
C ASP A 31 -1.68 13.92 -0.12
N VAL A 32 -1.15 15.01 -0.68
CA VAL A 32 -0.07 15.77 -0.05
C VAL A 32 -0.51 16.38 1.29
N VAL A 33 -1.79 16.73 1.43
CA VAL A 33 -2.30 17.35 2.67
C VAL A 33 -2.33 16.30 3.78
N ALA A 34 -2.84 15.11 3.51
CA ALA A 34 -2.83 14.00 4.47
C ALA A 34 -1.40 13.65 4.91
N TYR A 35 -0.46 13.56 3.96
CA TYR A 35 0.95 13.35 4.27
C TYR A 35 1.50 14.41 5.23
N LEU A 36 1.33 15.69 4.87
CA LEU A 36 1.83 16.82 5.65
C LEU A 36 1.25 16.84 7.06
N VAL A 37 -0.06 16.62 7.20
CA VAL A 37 -0.71 16.52 8.51
C VAL A 37 -0.04 15.41 9.33
N ASN A 38 0.03 14.19 8.79
CA ASN A 38 0.53 13.02 9.52
C ASN A 38 1.99 13.15 9.97
N VAL A 39 2.86 13.81 9.18
CA VAL A 39 4.28 13.99 9.52
C VAL A 39 4.58 15.23 10.36
N HIS A 40 3.70 16.23 10.40
CA HIS A 40 3.89 17.42 11.25
C HIS A 40 3.22 17.31 12.62
N VAL A 41 2.09 16.60 12.72
CA VAL A 41 1.41 16.40 14.01
C VAL A 41 2.08 15.32 14.85
N ARG A 42 2.81 14.40 14.22
CA ARG A 42 3.62 13.38 14.93
C ARG A 42 4.96 13.99 15.33
N PRO A 43 5.31 13.99 16.63
CA PRO A 43 6.62 14.48 17.07
C PRO A 43 7.76 13.60 16.54
N GLY A 44 8.94 14.20 16.36
CA GLY A 44 10.19 13.48 16.08
C GLY A 44 10.80 13.72 14.69
N TYR A 45 10.01 14.08 13.68
CA TYR A 45 10.54 14.34 12.33
C TYR A 45 11.12 15.76 12.18
N ASN A 46 10.51 16.75 12.83
CA ASN A 46 10.99 18.13 12.92
C ASN A 46 11.38 18.75 11.55
N PHE A 47 10.60 18.45 10.50
CA PHE A 47 10.82 19.05 9.19
C PHE A 47 10.73 20.59 9.29
N PRO A 48 11.67 21.34 8.66
CA PRO A 48 11.68 22.80 8.72
C PRO A 48 10.42 23.47 8.17
N ASN A 49 9.80 22.85 7.16
CA ASN A 49 8.55 23.28 6.54
C ASN A 49 7.96 22.13 5.70
N GLY A 50 6.76 22.36 5.15
CA GLY A 50 6.04 21.38 4.33
C GLY A 50 6.79 20.97 3.05
N ASP A 51 7.44 21.89 2.36
CA ASP A 51 8.16 21.58 1.11
C ASP A 51 9.33 20.62 1.37
N VAL A 52 10.06 20.82 2.46
CA VAL A 52 11.15 19.91 2.88
C VAL A 52 10.59 18.53 3.27
N ALA A 53 9.45 18.48 3.97
CA ALA A 53 8.80 17.23 4.31
C ALA A 53 8.36 16.46 3.06
N ILE A 54 7.75 17.14 2.07
CA ILE A 54 7.33 16.55 0.81
C ILE A 54 8.52 16.05 0.03
N ALA A 55 9.56 16.87 -0.10
CA ALA A 55 10.80 16.48 -0.79
C ALA A 55 11.41 15.22 -0.15
N TYR A 56 11.48 15.16 1.18
CA TYR A 56 11.95 13.95 1.87
C TYR A 56 11.06 12.74 1.59
N GLY A 57 9.73 12.89 1.66
CA GLY A 57 8.78 11.83 1.35
C GLY A 57 8.91 11.31 -0.09
N GLN A 58 9.18 12.20 -1.05
CA GLN A 58 9.48 11.82 -2.43
C GLN A 58 10.77 11.00 -2.53
N THR A 59 11.81 11.31 -1.74
CA THR A 59 13.01 10.44 -1.72
C THR A 59 12.71 9.04 -1.19
N VAL A 60 11.76 8.89 -0.27
CA VAL A 60 11.30 7.57 0.20
C VAL A 60 10.61 6.83 -0.94
N CYS A 61 9.73 7.51 -1.69
CA CYS A 61 9.10 6.97 -2.89
C CYS A 61 10.14 6.56 -3.95
N ASP A 62 11.20 7.34 -4.16
CA ASP A 62 12.26 6.98 -5.11
C ASP A 62 13.01 5.72 -4.67
N ARG A 63 13.34 5.62 -3.37
CA ARG A 63 14.00 4.45 -2.78
C ARG A 63 13.13 3.20 -2.91
N VAL A 64 11.83 3.32 -2.65
CA VAL A 64 10.87 2.22 -2.83
C VAL A 64 10.81 1.84 -4.30
N ALA A 65 10.62 2.77 -5.24
CA ALA A 65 10.60 2.52 -6.69
C ALA A 65 11.87 1.82 -7.19
N ALA A 66 13.03 2.18 -6.63
CA ALA A 66 14.33 1.56 -6.90
C ALA A 66 14.48 0.13 -6.32
N LYS A 67 13.42 -0.42 -5.70
CA LYS A 67 13.40 -1.75 -5.07
C LYS A 67 14.41 -1.89 -3.93
N MET A 68 14.68 -0.81 -3.20
CA MET A 68 15.48 -0.88 -1.97
C MET A 68 14.81 -1.88 -0.99
N PRO A 69 15.56 -2.83 -0.40
CA PRO A 69 15.02 -3.74 0.61
C PRO A 69 14.42 -2.98 1.80
N TYR A 70 13.27 -3.43 2.33
CA TYR A 70 12.56 -2.71 3.40
C TYR A 70 13.42 -2.51 4.65
N ALA A 71 14.20 -3.52 5.05
CA ALA A 71 15.12 -3.42 6.18
C ALA A 71 16.15 -2.29 6.00
N GLN A 72 16.74 -2.19 4.79
CA GLN A 72 17.68 -1.14 4.46
C GLN A 72 17.01 0.24 4.45
N LEU A 73 15.79 0.34 3.93
CA LEU A 73 15.03 1.58 3.93
C LEU A 73 14.76 2.08 5.36
N VAL A 74 14.33 1.18 6.25
CA VAL A 74 14.11 1.46 7.68
C VAL A 74 15.40 1.93 8.35
N ASP A 75 16.51 1.23 8.16
CA ASP A 75 17.80 1.60 8.76
C ASP A 75 18.29 2.95 8.27
N GLN A 76 18.12 3.26 6.98
CA GLN A 76 18.46 4.57 6.45
C GLN A 76 17.63 5.68 7.11
N LEU A 77 16.32 5.48 7.30
CA LEU A 77 15.48 6.46 7.97
C LEU A 77 15.84 6.64 9.44
N LYS A 78 16.20 5.56 10.13
CA LYS A 78 16.70 5.62 11.50
C LYS A 78 17.96 6.48 11.60
N VAL A 79 18.86 6.34 10.63
CA VAL A 79 20.05 7.22 10.50
C VAL A 79 19.65 8.66 10.20
N ASP A 80 18.80 8.88 9.20
CA ASP A 80 18.39 10.21 8.73
C ASP A 80 17.70 11.03 9.86
N PHE A 81 16.96 10.37 10.76
CA PHE A 81 16.29 11.00 11.90
C PHE A 81 17.00 10.82 13.25
N HIS A 82 18.22 10.28 13.25
CA HIS A 82 19.01 10.02 14.47
C HIS A 82 18.21 9.29 15.56
N THR A 83 17.44 8.26 15.17
CA THR A 83 16.54 7.52 16.05
C THR A 83 16.83 6.03 16.01
N SER A 84 16.59 5.32 17.11
CA SER A 84 16.57 3.86 17.14
C SER A 84 15.16 3.28 17.01
N ASP A 85 14.12 4.14 17.01
CA ASP A 85 12.73 3.72 16.99
C ASP A 85 12.29 3.25 15.60
N TYR A 86 12.03 1.94 15.48
CA TYR A 86 11.45 1.34 14.29
C TYR A 86 10.10 1.96 13.93
N TYR A 87 9.23 2.22 14.90
CA TYR A 87 7.88 2.69 14.64
C TYR A 87 7.88 4.09 14.04
N GLN A 88 8.84 4.94 14.45
CA GLN A 88 9.05 6.24 13.84
C GLN A 88 9.45 6.11 12.35
N ALA A 89 10.43 5.25 12.03
CA ALA A 89 10.87 5.04 10.64
C ALA A 89 9.76 4.39 9.79
N GLY A 90 9.19 3.28 10.26
CA GLY A 90 8.14 2.55 9.55
C GLY A 90 6.88 3.37 9.33
N TYR A 91 6.48 4.21 10.30
CA TYR A 91 5.35 5.12 10.12
C TYR A 91 5.60 6.10 8.97
N LEU A 92 6.78 6.74 8.92
CA LEU A 92 7.10 7.68 7.85
C LEU A 92 7.12 7.03 6.47
N ILE A 93 7.64 5.81 6.37
CA ILE A 93 7.62 5.03 5.12
C ILE A 93 6.17 4.81 4.68
N ASN A 94 5.33 4.35 5.60
CA ASN A 94 3.94 4.07 5.29
C ASN A 94 3.16 5.35 4.92
N GLN A 95 3.44 6.48 5.58
CA GLN A 95 2.85 7.77 5.20
C GLN A 95 3.29 8.23 3.81
N ALA A 96 4.59 8.19 3.51
CA ALA A 96 5.09 8.59 2.21
C ALA A 96 4.49 7.71 1.10
N VAL A 97 4.45 6.39 1.28
CA VAL A 97 3.98 5.48 0.23
C VAL A 97 2.47 5.53 0.04
N ASN A 98 1.68 5.59 1.11
CA ASN A 98 0.22 5.65 0.96
C ASN A 98 -0.24 6.99 0.38
N GLU A 99 0.39 8.09 0.82
CA GLU A 99 -0.11 9.43 0.54
C GLU A 99 0.61 10.11 -0.63
N LEU A 100 1.86 9.76 -0.97
CA LEU A 100 2.60 10.43 -2.06
C LEU A 100 2.81 9.55 -3.29
N CYS A 101 2.97 8.23 -3.12
CA CYS A 101 3.22 7.30 -4.21
C CYS A 101 2.42 6.00 -4.11
N PRO A 102 1.07 6.07 -4.10
CA PRO A 102 0.20 4.91 -3.90
C PRO A 102 0.40 3.79 -4.94
N ALA A 103 0.88 4.13 -6.15
CA ALA A 103 1.26 3.14 -7.16
C ALA A 103 2.35 2.15 -6.69
N GLN A 104 3.11 2.50 -5.66
CA GLN A 104 4.22 1.71 -5.12
C GLN A 104 3.84 0.89 -3.88
N ILE A 105 2.60 0.97 -3.40
CA ILE A 105 2.13 0.26 -2.19
C ILE A 105 2.43 -1.24 -2.28
N TRP A 106 2.17 -1.86 -3.44
CA TRP A 106 2.42 -3.28 -3.62
C TRP A 106 3.91 -3.62 -3.49
N GLN A 107 4.78 -2.83 -4.11
CA GLN A 107 6.22 -3.00 -4.06
C GLN A 107 6.77 -2.87 -2.64
N LEU A 108 6.28 -1.88 -1.87
CA LEU A 108 6.63 -1.75 -0.45
C LEU A 108 6.21 -2.99 0.34
N ARG A 109 4.95 -3.44 0.19
CA ARG A 109 4.41 -4.60 0.91
C ARG A 109 5.18 -5.87 0.62
N GLU A 110 5.54 -6.10 -0.64
CA GLU A 110 6.34 -7.24 -1.06
C GLU A 110 7.74 -7.18 -0.46
N SER A 111 8.39 -6.00 -0.46
CA SER A 111 9.72 -5.83 0.15
C SER A 111 9.74 -5.99 1.68
N ALA A 112 8.61 -5.74 2.34
CA ALA A 112 8.44 -5.84 3.79
C ALA A 112 7.97 -7.24 4.24
N ALA A 113 7.70 -8.15 3.30
CA ALA A 113 7.19 -9.48 3.61
C ALA A 113 8.17 -10.25 4.50
N GLY A 114 7.69 -10.72 5.66
CA GLY A 114 8.51 -11.45 6.63
C GLY A 114 9.49 -10.58 7.43
N TYR A 115 9.46 -9.26 7.28
CA TYR A 115 10.28 -8.36 8.09
C TYR A 115 9.84 -8.40 9.57
N THR A 116 10.83 -8.46 10.47
CA THR A 116 10.65 -8.37 11.92
C THR A 116 11.51 -7.24 12.47
N ALA A 117 10.89 -6.33 13.21
CA ALA A 117 11.53 -5.15 13.80
C ALA A 117 12.41 -5.48 15.02
#